data_AF-A0A8B3M7A7-F1
#
_entry.id   AF-A0A8B3M7A7-F1
#
_cell.length_a   1.000
_cell.length_b   1.000
_cell.length_c   1.000
_cell.angle_alpha   90.00
_cell.angle_beta   90.00
_cell.angle_gamma   90.00
#
_symmetry.space_group_name_H-M   'P 1'
#
loop_
_entity.id
_entity.type
_entity.pdbx_description
1 polymer ?
#
loop_
_entity_poly.entity_id
_entity_poly.type
_entity_poly.pdbx_seq_one_letter_code
_entity_poly.pdbx_strand_id
1 'polypeptide(L)' 'MKAHLQVIFTLDELAAYLKVGKRTLYRLAAHGEIPAFKVGGTWRLRQSEID' A
#
# COMPACT_ATOMS: atom_id res chain seq x y z
N MET A 1 -4.43 5.89 26.26
CA MET A 1 -4.61 5.03 25.07
C MET A 1 -3.88 5.71 23.91
N LYS A 2 -2.77 5.14 23.42
CA LYS A 2 -2.05 5.74 22.28
C LYS A 2 -2.75 5.28 21.00
N ALA A 3 -3.37 6.21 20.28
CA ALA A 3 -3.76 5.95 18.90
C ALA A 3 -2.47 5.75 18.10
N HIS A 4 -2.17 4.51 17.69
CA HIS A 4 -1.21 4.28 16.63
C HIS A 4 -1.84 4.83 15.35
N LEU A 5 -1.33 5.96 14.88
CA LEU A 5 -1.67 6.47 13.55
C LEU A 5 -1.07 5.48 12.56
N GLN A 6 -1.88 4.53 12.07
CA GLN A 6 -1.47 3.64 10.99
C GLN A 6 -1.32 4.47 9.72
N VAL A 7 -0.10 4.53 9.21
CA VAL A 7 0.19 5.19 7.94
C VAL A 7 -0.43 4.33 6.82
N ILE A 8 -1.26 4.96 6.01
CA ILE A 8 -1.88 4.35 4.83
C ILE A 8 -1.28 4.99 3.59
N PHE A 9 -0.73 4.17 2.72
CA PHE A 9 -0.19 4.60 1.43
C PHE A 9 -1.18 4.35 0.30
N THR A 10 -1.14 5.23 -0.69
CA THR A 10 -1.52 4.95 -2.08
C THR A 10 -0.42 4.15 -2.79
N LEU A 11 -0.72 3.63 -3.99
CA LEU A 11 0.31 2.98 -4.81
C LEU A 11 1.45 3.94 -5.20
N ASP A 12 1.16 5.23 -5.40
CA ASP A 12 2.16 6.23 -5.76
C ASP A 12 3.11 6.52 -4.60
N GLU A 13 2.56 6.72 -3.40
CA GLU A 13 3.38 6.98 -2.21
C GLU A 13 4.22 5.75 -1.83
N LEU A 14 3.64 4.55 -1.93
CA LEU A 14 4.39 3.33 -1.66
C LEU A 14 5.50 3.08 -2.70
N ALA A 15 5.22 3.37 -3.98
CA ALA A 15 6.22 3.29 -5.04
C ALA A 15 7.42 4.20 -4.74
N ALA A 16 7.16 5.44 -4.33
CA ALA A 16 8.19 6.39 -3.93
C ALA A 16 8.95 5.92 -2.68
N TYR A 17 8.24 5.39 -1.69
CA TYR A 17 8.80 4.91 -0.42
C TYR A 17 9.74 3.71 -0.61
N LEU A 18 9.25 2.64 -1.25
CA LEU A 18 10.02 1.42 -1.49
C LEU A 18 11.00 1.53 -2.66
N LYS A 19 10.92 2.62 -3.44
CA LYS A 19 11.66 2.82 -4.70
C LYS A 19 11.40 1.69 -5.71
N VAL A 20 10.14 1.25 -5.78
CA VAL A 20 9.67 0.18 -6.68
C VAL A 20 8.73 0.78 -7.72
N GLY A 21 8.75 0.25 -8.95
CA GLY A 21 7.85 0.69 -10.01
C GLY A 21 6.37 0.50 -9.66
N LYS A 22 5.55 1.53 -9.88
CA LYS A 22 4.10 1.52 -9.61
C LYS A 22 3.37 0.34 -10.26
N ARG A 23 3.75 -0.03 -11.49
CA ARG A 23 3.16 -1.16 -12.23
C ARG A 23 3.39 -2.49 -11.51
N THR A 24 4.56 -2.67 -10.90
CA THR A 24 4.89 -3.85 -10.10
C THR A 24 3.98 -3.90 -8.87
N LEU A 25 3.91 -2.83 -8.09
CA LEU A 25 3.05 -2.77 -6.90
C LEU A 25 1.57 -2.96 -7.24
N TYR A 26 1.09 -2.37 -8.33
CA TYR A 26 -0.28 -2.60 -8.79
C TYR A 26 -0.53 -4.09 -9.07
N ARG A 27 0.37 -4.76 -9.80
CA ARG A 27 0.26 -6.19 -10.10
C ARG A 27 0.26 -7.00 -8.80
N LEU A 28 1.21 -6.76 -7.90
CA LEU A 28 1.28 -7.48 -6.63
C LEU A 28 -0.02 -7.32 -5.82
N ALA A 29 -0.55 -6.10 -5.71
CA ALA A 29 -1.82 -5.84 -5.03
C ALA A 29 -3.00 -6.53 -5.73
N ALA A 30 -3.06 -6.48 -7.07
CA ALA A 30 -4.12 -7.11 -7.85
C ALA A 30 -4.09 -8.64 -7.78
N HIS A 31 -2.89 -9.23 -7.64
CA HIS A 31 -2.69 -10.68 -7.46
C HIS A 31 -2.78 -11.12 -5.99
N GLY A 32 -2.92 -10.18 -5.04
CA GLY A 32 -2.98 -10.48 -3.60
C GLY A 32 -1.63 -10.86 -3.00
N GLU A 33 -0.52 -10.58 -3.67
CA GLU A 33 0.84 -10.88 -3.22
C GLU A 33 1.34 -9.91 -2.15
N ILE A 34 0.74 -8.72 -2.05
CA ILE A 34 0.97 -7.76 -0.96
C ILE A 34 -0.36 -7.37 -0.30
N PRO A 35 -0.36 -7.10 1.01
CA PRO A 35 -1.54 -6.65 1.73
C PRO A 35 -2.00 -5.28 1.22
N ALA A 36 -3.12 -5.27 0.51
CA ALA A 36 -3.74 -4.09 -0.06
C ALA A 36 -5.27 -4.23 -0.06
N PHE A 37 -5.97 -3.10 0.05
CA PHE A 37 -7.43 -3.05 -0.01
C PHE A 37 -7.90 -1.87 -0.87
N LYS A 38 -9.13 -1.93 -1.39
CA LYS A 38 -9.70 -0.85 -2.21
C LYS A 38 -10.64 0.05 -1.39
N VAL A 39 -10.51 1.35 -1.57
CA VAL A 39 -11.46 2.37 -1.08
C VAL A 39 -11.76 3.33 -2.21
N GLY A 40 -13.03 3.48 -2.59
CA GLY A 40 -13.44 4.35 -3.70
C GLY A 40 -12.73 4.03 -5.03
N GLY A 41 -12.49 2.74 -5.31
CA GLY A 41 -11.78 2.29 -6.51
C GLY A 41 -10.25 2.45 -6.47
N THR A 42 -9.69 3.04 -5.42
CA THR A 42 -8.24 3.24 -5.29
C THR A 42 -7.64 2.24 -4.30
N TRP A 43 -6.44 1.74 -4.59
CA TRP A 43 -5.69 0.90 -3.68
C TRP A 43 -5.13 1.67 -2.48
N ARG A 44 -5.16 1.01 -1.33
CA ARG A 44 -4.65 1.48 -0.04
C ARG A 44 -3.83 0.36 0.58
N LEU A 45 -2.68 0.72 1.14
CA LEU A 45 -1.71 -0.21 1.72
C LEU A 45 -1.35 0.27 3.12
N ARG A 46 -1.42 -0.62 4.12
CA ARG A 46 -0.98 -0.30 5.48
C ARG A 46 0.53 -0.43 5.55
N GLN A 47 1.21 0.63 5.99
CA GLN A 47 2.67 0.58 6.18
C GLN A 47 3.07 -0.57 7.11
N SER A 48 2.28 -0.78 8.17
CA SER A 48 2.53 -1.82 9.18
C SER A 48 2.40 -3.27 8.68
N GLU A 49 1.94 -3.48 7.46
CA GLU A 49 1.82 -4.81 6.86
C GLU A 49 2.84 -5.01 5.72
N ILE A 50 3.65 -4.00 5.41
CA ILE A 50 4.64 -4.02 4.32
C ILE A 50 6.08 -4.03 4.84
N ASP A 51 6.35 -3.34 5.97
CA ASP A 51 7.56 -3.54 6.79
C ASP A 51 7.37 -4.74 7.74
#